data_AF-A0A3C0QE57-F1
#
_entry.id   AF-A0A3C0QE57-F1
#
_cell.length_a   1.000
_cell.length_b   1.000
_cell.length_c   1.000
_cell.angle_alpha   90.00
_cell.angle_beta   90.00
_cell.angle_gamma   90.00
#
_symmetry.space_group_name_H-M   'P 1'
#
loop_
_entity.id
_entity.type
_entity.pdbx_description
1 polymer ?
#
loop_
_entity_poly.entity_id
_entity_poly.type
_entity_poly.pdbx_seq_one_letter_code
_entity_poly.pdbx_strand_id
1 'polypeptide(L)'
;MQAGEPETEASLLVSAEWLKKNKGQVVLVDARPESLYSGGHISGAVNASWTYFANMNAQAGTKKWGAIWQPSTMAKRIGALGINGKKTVVVYDDA
;
A
#
# COMPACT_ATOMS: atom_id res chain seq x y z
N MET A 1 -2.42 21.68 6.81
CA MET A 1 -1.46 20.59 7.05
C MET A 1 -0.09 21.23 7.11
N GLN A 2 0.60 21.12 8.22
CA GLN A 2 1.98 21.60 8.33
C GLN A 2 2.83 20.69 7.44
N ALA A 3 3.70 21.24 6.59
CA ALA A 3 4.63 20.41 5.84
C ALA A 3 5.52 19.69 6.87
N GLY A 4 5.53 18.35 6.83
CA GLY A 4 6.42 17.56 7.66
C GLY A 4 7.89 17.82 7.29
N GLU A 5 8.81 17.30 8.10
CA GLU A 5 10.22 17.26 7.73
C GLU A 5 10.39 16.62 6.34
N PRO A 6 11.39 17.06 5.55
CA PRO A 6 11.60 16.50 4.22
C PRO A 6 11.85 15.00 4.29
N GLU A 7 11.13 14.25 3.47
CA GLU A 7 11.31 12.80 3.35
C GLU A 7 12.71 12.53 2.78
N THR A 8 13.47 11.70 3.48
CA THR A 8 14.78 11.17 3.08
C THR A 8 14.72 9.67 2.87
N GLU A 9 15.70 9.11 2.17
CA GLU A 9 15.84 7.65 2.02
C GLU A 9 15.80 6.93 3.38
N ALA A 10 16.52 7.47 4.37
CA ALA A 10 16.56 6.92 5.72
C ALA A 10 15.20 7.00 6.46
N SER A 11 14.31 7.91 6.04
CA SER A 11 12.96 8.02 6.60
C SER A 11 11.90 7.19 5.86
N LEU A 12 12.19 6.78 4.62
CA LEU A 12 11.23 6.08 3.73
C LEU A 12 11.53 4.59 3.56
N LEU A 13 12.79 4.19 3.67
CA LEU A 13 13.21 2.81 3.40
C LEU A 13 13.54 2.05 4.69
N VAL A 14 13.23 0.75 4.68
CA VAL A 14 13.61 -0.20 5.74
C VAL A 14 14.29 -1.41 5.12
N SER A 15 15.24 -2.03 5.83
CA SER A 15 15.88 -3.26 5.38
C SER A 15 15.04 -4.50 5.69
N ALA A 16 15.35 -5.63 5.05
CA ALA A 16 14.73 -6.92 5.34
C ALA A 16 14.97 -7.37 6.79
N GLU A 17 16.17 -7.12 7.34
CA GLU A 17 16.52 -7.42 8.73
C GLU A 17 15.69 -6.59 9.71
N TRP A 18 15.45 -5.32 9.39
CA TRP A 18 14.59 -4.47 10.19
C TRP A 18 13.16 -5.00 10.18
N LEU A 19 12.63 -5.35 9.01
CA LEU A 19 11.26 -5.87 8.88
C LEU A 19 11.10 -7.19 9.65
N LYS A 20 12.08 -8.10 9.56
CA LYS A 20 12.06 -9.38 10.30
C LYS A 20 11.92 -9.19 11.81
N LYS A 21 12.55 -8.15 12.38
CA LYS A 21 12.48 -7.81 13.81
C LYS A 21 11.18 -7.07 14.19
N ASN A 22 10.59 -6.32 13.26
CA ASN A 22 9.47 -5.41 13.52
C ASN A 22 8.13 -5.88 12.93
N LYS A 23 8.07 -7.07 12.34
CA LYS A 23 6.92 -7.59 11.59
C LYS A 23 5.56 -7.49 12.31
N GLY A 24 5.52 -7.71 13.63
CA GLY A 24 4.28 -7.63 14.42
C GLY A 24 3.78 -6.18 14.68
N GLN A 25 4.63 -5.19 14.43
CA GLN A 25 4.39 -3.78 14.75
C GLN A 25 3.97 -2.96 13.53
N VAL A 26 4.01 -3.55 12.32
CA VAL A 26 3.68 -2.86 11.07
C VAL A 26 2.44 -3.47 10.42
N VAL A 27 1.85 -2.72 9.47
CA VAL A 27 0.99 -3.30 8.43
C VAL A 27 1.87 -3.49 7.20
N LEU A 28 1.96 -4.73 6.73
CA LEU A 28 2.79 -5.07 5.57
C LEU A 28 1.90 -5.16 4.33
N VAL A 29 2.25 -4.43 3.29
CA VAL A 29 1.50 -4.37 2.03
C VAL A 29 2.38 -4.88 0.89
N ASP A 30 1.88 -5.89 0.19
CA ASP A 30 2.43 -6.37 -1.07
C ASP A 30 1.77 -5.60 -2.21
N ALA A 31 2.54 -4.75 -2.91
CA ALA A 31 2.04 -3.91 -4.01
C ALA A 31 2.03 -4.63 -5.36
N ARG A 32 2.52 -5.87 -5.43
CA ARG A 32 2.57 -6.67 -6.66
C ARG A 32 1.17 -7.05 -7.13
N PRO A 33 0.99 -7.47 -8.40
CA PRO A 33 -0.25 -8.09 -8.86
C PRO A 33 -0.66 -9.29 -7.99
N GLU A 34 -1.97 -9.47 -7.83
CA GLU A 34 -2.58 -10.54 -7.01
C GLU A 34 -2.05 -11.94 -7.39
N SER A 35 -1.74 -12.18 -8.67
CA SER A 35 -1.19 -13.45 -9.14
C SER A 35 0.17 -13.79 -8.50
N LEU A 36 1.03 -12.79 -8.27
CA LEU A 36 2.33 -12.98 -7.62
C LEU A 36 2.18 -13.11 -6.11
N TYR A 37 1.29 -12.32 -5.51
CA TYR A 37 0.95 -12.45 -4.09
C TYR A 37 0.41 -13.86 -3.77
N SER A 38 -0.55 -14.33 -4.57
CA SER A 38 -1.14 -15.66 -4.44
C SER A 38 -0.11 -16.79 -4.67
N GLY A 39 0.91 -16.56 -5.51
CA GLY A 39 2.01 -17.51 -5.73
C GLY A 39 3.01 -17.59 -4.57
N GLY A 40 3.02 -16.60 -3.68
CA GLY A 40 3.89 -16.55 -2.51
C GLY A 40 4.18 -15.11 -2.07
N HIS A 41 4.04 -14.85 -0.78
CA HIS A 41 4.24 -13.53 -0.18
C HIS A 41 4.77 -13.63 1.25
N ILE A 42 5.21 -12.50 1.79
CA ILE A 42 5.64 -12.43 3.18
C ILE A 42 4.41 -12.65 4.08
N SER A 43 4.40 -13.73 4.88
CA SER A 43 3.26 -14.11 5.73
C SER A 43 2.70 -12.93 6.53
N GLY A 44 1.38 -12.72 6.50
CA GLY A 44 0.71 -11.59 7.16
C GLY A 44 0.69 -10.28 6.35
N ALA A 45 1.28 -10.24 5.15
CA ALA A 45 1.07 -9.15 4.21
C ALA A 45 -0.34 -9.18 3.62
N VAL A 46 -0.90 -8.01 3.36
CA VAL A 46 -2.12 -7.82 2.54
C VAL A 46 -1.73 -7.45 1.12
N ASN A 47 -2.50 -7.88 0.11
CA ASN A 47 -2.27 -7.44 -1.28
C ASN A 47 -3.01 -6.14 -1.58
N ALA A 48 -2.31 -5.17 -2.16
CA ALA A 48 -2.92 -3.97 -2.73
C ALA A 48 -2.04 -3.40 -3.85
N SER A 49 -2.24 -3.89 -5.07
CA SER A 49 -1.63 -3.26 -6.26
C SER A 49 -2.20 -1.86 -6.55
N TRP A 50 -1.55 -1.09 -7.42
CA TRP A 50 -1.99 0.27 -7.77
C TRP A 50 -3.47 0.36 -8.18
N THR A 51 -3.99 -0.68 -8.85
CA THR A 51 -5.39 -0.76 -9.29
C THR A 51 -6.39 -0.77 -8.13
N TYR A 52 -5.96 -1.23 -6.95
CA TYR A 52 -6.79 -1.20 -5.73
C TYR A 52 -7.16 0.23 -5.33
N PHE A 53 -6.25 1.19 -5.58
CA PHE A 53 -6.37 2.59 -5.20
C PHE A 53 -7.01 3.48 -6.29
N ALA A 54 -7.31 2.91 -7.45
CA ALA A 54 -7.79 3.62 -8.63
C ALA A 54 -9.15 3.12 -9.14
N ASN A 55 -9.87 3.99 -9.83
CA ASN A 55 -11.15 3.67 -10.46
C ASN A 55 -10.95 2.89 -11.76
N MET A 56 -11.00 1.57 -11.64
CA MET A 56 -10.92 0.64 -12.77
C MET A 56 -12.29 0.35 -13.42
N ASN A 57 -13.39 0.83 -12.83
CA ASN A 57 -14.75 0.60 -13.35
C ASN A 57 -15.14 1.56 -14.48
N ALA A 58 -14.39 2.66 -14.64
CA ALA A 58 -14.58 3.55 -15.78
C ALA A 58 -14.07 2.89 -17.08
N GLN A 59 -14.54 3.36 -18.22
CA GLN A 59 -14.03 2.89 -19.51
C GLN A 59 -12.56 3.30 -19.68
N ALA A 60 -11.72 2.34 -20.07
CA ALA A 60 -10.31 2.58 -20.37
C ALA A 60 -10.14 3.72 -21.41
N GLY A 61 -9.16 4.59 -21.19
CA GLY A 61 -8.93 5.78 -22.01
C GLY A 61 -9.76 7.01 -21.63
N THR A 62 -10.68 6.91 -20.67
CA THR A 62 -11.39 8.07 -20.13
C THR A 62 -10.62 8.71 -18.97
N LYS A 63 -10.86 10.01 -18.72
CA LYS A 63 -10.27 10.74 -17.56
C LYS A 63 -10.59 10.11 -16.19
N LYS A 64 -11.62 9.25 -16.12
CA LYS A 64 -12.04 8.59 -14.89
C LYS A 64 -11.36 7.24 -14.67
N TRP A 65 -10.80 6.63 -15.71
CA TRP A 65 -10.11 5.35 -15.61
C TRP A 65 -8.71 5.54 -15.05
N GLY A 66 -8.34 4.74 -14.05
CA GLY A 66 -7.07 4.88 -13.34
C GLY A 66 -6.99 6.09 -12.41
N ALA A 67 -8.04 6.93 -12.33
CA ALA A 67 -8.09 8.05 -11.40
C ALA A 67 -8.22 7.54 -9.96
N ILE A 68 -7.51 8.17 -9.02
CA ILE A 68 -7.60 7.84 -7.60
C ILE A 68 -9.06 7.89 -7.12
N TRP A 69 -9.43 6.98 -6.23
CA TRP A 69 -10.77 7.01 -5.63
C TRP A 69 -11.04 8.32 -4.88
N GLN A 70 -12.31 8.73 -4.85
CA GLN A 70 -12.75 9.83 -4.01
C GLN A 70 -12.42 9.54 -2.52
N PRO A 71 -12.15 10.56 -1.70
CA PRO A 71 -11.62 10.39 -0.35
C PRO A 71 -12.41 9.40 0.53
N SER A 72 -13.75 9.39 0.44
CA SER A 72 -14.60 8.48 1.20
C SER A 72 -14.44 7.01 0.79
N THR A 73 -14.33 6.73 -0.51
CA THR A 73 -14.07 5.39 -1.04
C THR A 73 -12.64 4.96 -0.74
N MET A 74 -11.68 5.88 -0.88
CA MET A 74 -10.28 5.64 -0.54
C MET A 74 -10.12 5.27 0.93
N ALA A 75 -10.72 6.03 1.85
CA ALA A 75 -10.66 5.76 3.28
C ALA A 75 -11.22 4.38 3.64
N LYS A 76 -12.34 3.97 3.03
CA LYS A 76 -12.92 2.63 3.22
C LYS A 76 -11.98 1.52 2.71
N ARG A 77 -11.38 1.72 1.54
CA ARG A 77 -10.43 0.76 0.94
C ARG A 77 -9.16 0.63 1.80
N ILE A 78 -8.54 1.74 2.19
CA ILE A 78 -7.37 1.74 3.09
C ILE A 78 -7.72 1.07 4.43
N GLY A 79 -8.88 1.38 5.01
CA GLY A 79 -9.34 0.76 6.25
C GLY A 79 -9.55 -0.76 6.14
N ALA A 80 -10.03 -1.26 5.00
CA ALA A 80 -10.20 -2.69 4.74
C ALA A 80 -8.87 -3.46 4.68
N LEU A 81 -7.75 -2.77 4.43
CA LEU A 81 -6.39 -3.35 4.53
C LEU A 81 -5.88 -3.40 5.98
N GLY A 82 -6.67 -2.95 6.96
CA GLY A 82 -6.25 -2.84 8.37
C GLY A 82 -5.43 -1.58 8.68
N ILE A 83 -5.31 -0.65 7.72
CA ILE A 83 -4.58 0.60 7.88
C ILE A 83 -5.50 1.64 8.53
N ASN A 84 -5.14 2.08 9.74
CA ASN A 84 -5.95 2.98 10.55
C ASN A 84 -5.14 4.11 11.20
N GLY A 85 -3.90 4.32 10.76
CA GLY A 85 -2.98 5.33 11.30
C GLY A 85 -2.31 4.96 12.63
N LYS A 86 -2.53 3.76 13.18
CA LYS A 86 -1.90 3.35 14.46
C LYS A 86 -0.57 2.62 14.29
N LYS A 87 -0.38 1.94 13.16
CA LYS A 87 0.85 1.20 12.82
C LYS A 87 1.49 1.79 11.58
N THR A 88 2.81 1.77 11.53
CA THR A 88 3.56 2.08 10.31
C THR A 88 3.18 1.12 9.19
N VAL A 89 3.00 1.65 7.98
CA VAL A 89 2.77 0.86 6.78
C VAL A 89 4.12 0.64 6.09
N VAL A 90 4.46 -0.61 5.82
CA VAL A 90 5.64 -0.97 5.02
C VAL A 90 5.13 -1.59 3.72
N VAL A 91 5.55 -1.03 2.60
CA VAL A 91 5.18 -1.50 1.25
C VAL A 91 6.39 -2.16 0.61
N TYR A 92 6.19 -3.26 -0.11
CA TYR A 92 7.20 -3.85 -0.98
C TYR A 92 6.58 -4.19 -2.33
N ASP A 93 7.44 -4.24 -3.36
CA ASP A 93 7.07 -4.55 -4.74
C ASP A 93 8.20 -5.33 -5.44
N ASP A 94 8.01 -5.68 -6.71
CA ASP A 94 9.03 -6.31 -7.57
C ASP A 94 9.66 -5.38 -8.63
N ALA A 95 9.32 -4.08 -8.58
CA ALA A 95 9.84 -3.03 -9.45
C ALA A 95 11.31 -2.66 -9.15
#